data_AF-A0A8D8Z0I9-F1
#
_entry.id   AF-A0A8D8Z0I9-F1
#
_cell.length_a   1.000
_cell.length_b   1.000
_cell.length_c   1.000
_cell.angle_alpha   90.00
_cell.angle_beta   90.00
_cell.angle_gamma   90.00
#
_symmetry.space_group_name_H-M   'P 1'
#
loop_
_entity.id
_entity.type
_entity.pdbx_description
1 polymer ?
#
loop_
_entity_poly.entity_id
_entity_poly.type
_entity_poly.pdbx_seq_one_letter_code
_entity_poly.pdbx_strand_id
1 'polypeptide(L)'
;MSKLSVPQLNFVTFTKKEIEEVKRKFTFYLIANEIDKKEETVKIAHLRSALGNDVNDIIDSSEEELKSVKEIFKYLEEQLIPKENVAFEQYKFFNTNQEAESFIQFYIKLKTIANYIPTVILVTRKTLC
;
A
#
# COMPACT_ATOMS: atom_id res chain seq x y z
N MET A 1 -36.39 14.16 0.22
CA MET A 1 -34.92 14.07 0.09
C MET A 1 -34.60 12.79 -0.67
N SER A 2 -34.06 12.87 -1.88
CA SER A 2 -33.58 11.69 -2.61
C SER A 2 -32.48 11.02 -1.79
N LYS A 3 -32.57 9.71 -1.54
CA LYS A 3 -31.52 8.96 -0.84
C LYS A 3 -30.21 9.14 -1.62
N LEU A 4 -29.22 9.73 -0.98
CA LEU A 4 -27.86 9.83 -1.53
C LEU A 4 -27.33 8.41 -1.66
N SER A 5 -27.12 7.93 -2.90
CA SER A 5 -26.53 6.61 -3.11
C SER A 5 -25.03 6.73 -2.89
N VAL A 6 -24.52 6.09 -1.84
CA VAL A 6 -23.07 5.99 -1.60
C VAL A 6 -22.47 5.07 -2.68
N PRO A 7 -21.39 5.48 -3.36
CA PRO A 7 -20.75 4.65 -4.38
C PRO A 7 -20.14 3.41 -3.73
N GLN A 8 -20.09 2.31 -4.46
CA GLN A 8 -19.33 1.13 -4.05
C GLN A 8 -17.91 1.23 -4.66
N LEU A 9 -16.92 1.34 -3.79
CA LEU A 9 -15.50 1.47 -4.12
C LEU A 9 -14.81 0.13 -3.89
N ASN A 10 -14.85 -0.71 -4.92
CA ASN A 10 -14.25 -2.04 -4.86
C ASN A 10 -12.77 -1.98 -5.25
N PHE A 11 -11.97 -2.74 -4.51
CA PHE A 11 -10.59 -3.07 -4.88
C PHE A 11 -10.55 -4.52 -5.36
N VAL A 12 -9.94 -4.74 -6.52
CA VAL A 12 -9.83 -6.07 -7.16
C VAL A 12 -8.37 -6.53 -7.18
N THR A 13 -7.45 -5.61 -7.48
CA THR A 13 -6.03 -5.95 -7.76
C THR A 13 -5.05 -5.26 -6.82
N PHE A 14 -5.50 -4.29 -6.03
CA PHE A 14 -4.69 -3.56 -5.05
C PHE A 14 -3.45 -2.91 -5.68
N THR A 15 -3.61 -2.36 -6.88
CA THR A 15 -2.53 -1.67 -7.59
C THR A 15 -2.54 -0.16 -7.30
N LYS A 16 -1.37 0.50 -7.46
CA LYS A 16 -1.27 1.96 -7.37
C LYS A 16 -2.28 2.69 -8.26
N LYS A 17 -2.44 2.21 -9.48
CA LYS A 17 -3.40 2.77 -10.44
C LYS A 17 -4.83 2.66 -9.91
N GLU A 18 -5.20 1.51 -9.35
CA GLU A 18 -6.53 1.28 -8.79
C GLU A 18 -6.81 2.19 -7.58
N ILE A 19 -5.84 2.36 -6.68
CA ILE A 19 -5.97 3.30 -5.55
C ILE A 19 -6.19 4.74 -6.05
N GLU A 20 -5.44 5.20 -7.05
CA GLU A 20 -5.63 6.53 -7.64
C GLU A 20 -7.01 6.69 -8.32
N GLU A 21 -7.51 5.63 -8.96
CA GLU A 21 -8.85 5.63 -9.54
C GLU A 21 -9.95 5.69 -8.48
N VAL A 22 -9.80 4.96 -7.38
CA VAL A 22 -10.72 4.98 -6.23
C VAL A 22 -10.72 6.35 -5.56
N LYS A 23 -9.53 6.91 -5.29
CA LYS A 23 -9.38 8.30 -4.78
C LYS A 23 -10.12 9.29 -5.66
N ARG A 24 -9.91 9.24 -6.98
CA ARG A 24 -10.56 10.15 -7.93
C ARG A 24 -12.09 10.00 -7.93
N LYS A 25 -12.60 8.77 -7.97
CA LYS A 25 -14.05 8.49 -7.91
C LYS A 25 -14.66 9.02 -6.62
N PHE A 26 -13.99 8.81 -5.49
CA PHE A 26 -14.45 9.31 -4.21
C PHE A 26 -14.44 10.84 -4.14
N THR A 27 -13.39 11.50 -4.66
CA THR A 27 -13.35 12.98 -4.75
C THR A 27 -14.50 13.55 -5.58
N PHE A 28 -14.82 12.95 -6.72
CA PHE A 28 -15.98 13.37 -7.51
C PHE A 28 -17.30 13.18 -6.77
N TYR A 29 -17.45 12.08 -6.04
CA TYR A 29 -18.60 11.86 -5.19
C TYR A 29 -18.72 12.94 -4.09
N LEU A 30 -17.61 13.30 -3.44
CA LEU A 30 -17.62 14.35 -2.41
C LEU A 30 -18.08 15.69 -2.98
N ILE A 31 -17.54 16.11 -4.12
CA ILE A 31 -17.87 17.38 -4.77
C ILE A 31 -19.32 17.40 -5.26
N ALA A 32 -19.76 16.33 -5.95
CA ALA A 32 -21.11 16.24 -6.51
C ALA A 32 -22.22 16.29 -5.47
N ASN A 33 -21.91 15.93 -4.22
CA ASN A 33 -22.86 15.89 -3.11
C ASN A 33 -22.58 16.95 -2.03
N GLU A 34 -21.69 17.91 -2.31
CA GLU A 34 -21.31 19.00 -1.38
C GLU A 34 -20.80 18.48 -0.01
N ILE A 35 -20.17 17.31 0.00
CA ILE A 35 -19.56 16.69 1.19
C ILE A 35 -18.10 17.17 1.34
N ASP A 36 -17.48 17.63 0.26
CA ASP A 36 -16.11 18.15 0.24
C ASP A 36 -15.86 19.27 1.27
N LYS A 37 -16.89 20.06 1.57
CA LYS A 37 -16.86 21.17 2.55
C LYS A 37 -17.20 20.75 3.99
N LYS A 38 -17.57 19.49 4.22
CA LYS A 38 -17.95 19.00 5.55
C LYS A 38 -16.71 18.66 6.39
N GLU A 39 -16.95 18.44 7.67
CA GLU A 39 -15.95 17.93 8.62
C GLU A 39 -15.35 16.60 8.14
N GLU A 40 -14.08 16.39 8.47
CA GLU A 40 -13.33 15.23 7.99
C GLU A 40 -13.91 13.91 8.51
N THR A 41 -14.45 13.89 9.73
CA THR A 41 -15.17 12.76 10.32
C THR A 41 -16.35 12.30 9.45
N VAL A 42 -17.08 13.25 8.84
CA VAL A 42 -18.20 12.95 7.93
C VAL A 42 -17.68 12.36 6.62
N LYS A 43 -16.58 12.89 6.07
CA LYS A 43 -15.97 12.34 4.85
C LYS A 43 -15.44 10.93 5.09
N ILE A 44 -14.82 10.67 6.23
CA ILE A 44 -14.35 9.34 6.63
C ILE A 44 -15.53 8.38 6.72
N ALA A 45 -16.63 8.75 7.39
CA ALA A 45 -17.82 7.90 7.47
C ALA A 45 -18.39 7.54 6.08
N HIS A 46 -18.41 8.51 5.16
CA HIS A 46 -18.78 8.26 3.77
C HIS A 46 -17.81 7.33 3.04
N LEU A 47 -16.50 7.47 3.27
CA LEU A 47 -15.49 6.58 2.69
C LEU A 47 -15.68 5.16 3.20
N ARG A 48 -15.79 4.96 4.51
CA ARG A 48 -15.95 3.62 5.12
C ARG A 48 -17.25 2.94 4.68
N SER A 49 -18.31 3.72 4.47
CA SER A 49 -19.57 3.22 3.92
C SER A 49 -19.50 2.85 2.43
N ALA A 50 -18.55 3.44 1.70
CA ALA A 50 -18.33 3.19 0.28
C ALA A 50 -17.38 1.99 0.04
N LEU A 51 -16.52 1.69 1.00
CA LEU A 51 -15.55 0.60 0.96
C LEU A 51 -16.19 -0.74 1.39
N GLY A 52 -15.65 -1.84 0.86
CA GLY A 52 -15.98 -3.18 1.33
C GLY A 52 -15.40 -3.48 2.73
N ASN A 53 -15.99 -4.47 3.41
CA ASN A 53 -15.60 -4.87 4.76
C ASN A 53 -14.10 -5.24 4.85
N ASP A 54 -13.57 -6.01 3.90
CA ASP A 54 -12.16 -6.43 3.89
C ASP A 54 -11.19 -5.24 3.97
N VAL A 55 -11.52 -4.12 3.32
CA VAL A 55 -10.70 -2.91 3.33
C VAL A 55 -10.90 -2.12 4.62
N ASN A 56 -12.12 -2.11 5.15
CA ASN A 56 -12.39 -1.51 6.45
C ASN A 56 -11.65 -2.24 7.59
N ASP A 57 -11.54 -3.57 7.52
CA ASP A 57 -10.79 -4.37 8.50
C ASP A 57 -9.29 -4.00 8.48
N ILE A 58 -8.72 -3.76 7.29
CA ILE A 58 -7.34 -3.26 7.16
C ILE A 58 -7.20 -1.88 7.80
N ILE A 59 -8.13 -0.97 7.56
CA ILE A 59 -8.13 0.36 8.18
C ILE A 59 -8.23 0.25 9.70
N ASP A 60 -9.09 -0.64 10.22
CA ASP A 60 -9.27 -0.88 11.66
C ASP A 60 -8.06 -1.56 12.32
N SER A 61 -7.21 -2.23 11.54
CA SER A 61 -5.94 -2.79 12.03
C SER A 61 -4.84 -1.74 12.25
N SER A 62 -5.08 -0.49 11.87
CA SER A 62 -4.16 0.62 12.13
C SER A 62 -4.01 0.88 13.64
N GLU A 63 -2.77 0.84 14.14
CA GLU A 63 -2.45 1.27 15.51
C GLU A 63 -2.59 2.78 15.70
N GLU A 64 -2.56 3.54 14.59
CA GLU A 64 -2.72 4.98 14.58
C GLU A 64 -4.17 5.38 14.26
N GLU A 65 -4.66 6.41 14.95
CA GLU A 65 -5.94 7.04 14.62
C GLU A 65 -5.80 7.83 13.31
N LEU A 66 -6.41 7.33 12.23
CA LEU A 66 -6.43 7.98 10.92
C LEU A 66 -7.49 9.09 10.91
N LYS A 67 -7.06 10.35 10.87
CA LYS A 67 -7.90 11.54 11.08
C LYS A 67 -8.39 12.19 9.79
N SER A 68 -7.90 11.73 8.64
CA SER A 68 -8.34 12.23 7.34
C SER A 68 -8.46 11.16 6.26
N VAL A 69 -9.30 11.44 5.26
CA VAL A 69 -9.41 10.63 4.03
C VAL A 69 -8.04 10.47 3.38
N LYS A 70 -7.21 11.52 3.40
CA LYS A 70 -5.85 11.50 2.86
C LYS A 70 -4.95 10.52 3.60
N GLU A 71 -5.00 10.52 4.94
CA GLU A 71 -4.24 9.57 5.77
C GLU A 71 -4.69 8.14 5.55
N ILE A 72 -6.00 7.89 5.47
CA ILE A 72 -6.54 6.56 5.15
C ILE A 72 -6.00 6.06 3.81
N PHE A 73 -6.08 6.87 2.76
CA PHE A 73 -5.57 6.44 1.47
C PHE A 73 -4.06 6.23 1.45
N LYS A 74 -3.29 7.05 2.19
CA LYS A 74 -1.85 6.85 2.34
C LYS A 74 -1.55 5.54 3.05
N TYR A 75 -2.26 5.25 4.15
CA TYR A 75 -2.14 3.99 4.87
C TYR A 75 -2.45 2.79 3.96
N LEU A 76 -3.55 2.87 3.21
CA LEU A 76 -3.91 1.85 2.23
C LEU A 76 -2.82 1.65 1.16
N GLU A 77 -2.22 2.72 0.63
CA GLU A 77 -1.08 2.59 -0.29
C GLU A 77 0.10 1.86 0.34
N GLU A 78 0.43 2.16 1.59
CA GLU A 78 1.56 1.55 2.27
C GLU A 78 1.36 0.07 2.61
N GLN A 79 0.11 -0.33 2.92
CA GLN A 79 -0.22 -1.71 3.25
C GLN A 79 -0.51 -2.57 2.02
N LEU A 80 -1.18 -2.01 1.01
CA LEU A 80 -1.67 -2.77 -0.14
C LEU A 80 -0.69 -2.78 -1.31
N ILE A 81 0.13 -1.74 -1.46
CA ILE A 81 1.13 -1.67 -2.53
C ILE A 81 2.49 -2.05 -1.92
N PRO A 82 3.12 -3.14 -2.40
CA PRO A 82 4.49 -3.46 -2.02
C PRO A 82 5.38 -2.26 -2.37
N LYS A 83 6.03 -1.65 -1.36
CA LYS A 83 6.93 -0.50 -1.56
C LYS A 83 8.05 -0.81 -2.54
N GLU A 84 8.49 -2.08 -2.55
CA GLU A 84 9.49 -2.63 -3.46
C GLU A 84 9.08 -4.05 -3.84
N ASN A 85 9.44 -4.52 -5.04
CA ASN A 85 9.24 -5.93 -5.39
C ASN A 85 10.28 -6.78 -4.65
N VAL A 86 10.06 -6.96 -3.34
CA VAL A 86 10.97 -7.66 -2.44
C VAL A 86 11.29 -9.05 -2.96
N ALA A 87 10.31 -9.74 -3.56
CA ALA A 87 10.52 -11.05 -4.18
C ALA A 87 11.51 -10.98 -5.37
N PHE A 88 11.42 -9.93 -6.19
CA PHE A 88 12.35 -9.69 -7.29
C PHE A 88 13.75 -9.30 -6.80
N GLU A 89 13.86 -8.42 -5.81
CA GLU A 89 15.17 -8.04 -5.24
C GLU A 89 15.83 -9.20 -4.49
N GLN A 90 15.05 -10.05 -3.80
CA GLN A 90 15.54 -11.32 -3.26
C GLN A 90 16.03 -12.25 -4.36
N TYR A 91 15.24 -12.44 -5.40
CA TYR A 91 15.65 -13.25 -6.55
C TYR A 91 16.97 -12.73 -7.14
N LYS A 92 17.09 -11.42 -7.31
CA LYS A 92 18.31 -10.78 -7.81
C LYS A 92 19.49 -11.01 -6.87
N PHE A 93 19.31 -10.84 -5.55
CA PHE A 93 20.35 -11.08 -4.54
C PHE A 93 20.86 -12.52 -4.60
N PHE A 94 19.95 -13.50 -4.55
CA PHE A 94 20.30 -14.92 -4.51
C PHE A 94 20.87 -15.47 -5.83
N ASN A 95 20.62 -14.79 -6.95
CA ASN A 95 21.17 -15.16 -8.26
C ASN A 95 22.35 -14.28 -8.70
N THR A 96 22.84 -13.37 -7.85
CA THR A 96 24.02 -12.54 -8.16
C THR A 96 25.28 -13.31 -7.82
N ASN A 97 26.01 -13.76 -8.85
CA ASN A 97 27.31 -14.42 -8.72
C ASN A 97 28.46 -13.44 -8.99
N GLN A 98 29.62 -13.69 -8.38
CA GLN A 98 30.82 -12.93 -8.66
C GLN A 98 31.38 -13.33 -10.03
N GLU A 99 31.62 -12.36 -10.91
CA GLU A 99 32.23 -12.57 -12.22
C GLU A 99 33.69 -12.06 -12.24
N ALA A 100 34.10 -11.29 -13.25
CA ALA A 100 35.43 -10.73 -13.39
C ALA A 100 35.70 -9.48 -12.50
N GLU A 101 34.81 -9.20 -11.55
CA GLU A 101 34.93 -8.07 -10.62
C GLU A 101 35.75 -8.41 -9.37
N SER A 102 36.36 -7.40 -8.75
CA SER A 102 37.03 -7.59 -7.47
C SER A 102 36.04 -7.93 -6.36
N PHE A 103 36.49 -8.62 -5.31
CA PHE A 103 35.65 -8.96 -4.16
C PHE A 103 34.96 -7.74 -3.55
N ILE A 104 35.65 -6.60 -3.47
CA ILE A 104 35.09 -5.38 -2.87
C ILE A 104 33.94 -4.82 -3.73
N GLN A 105 34.09 -4.84 -5.06
CA GLN A 105 33.03 -4.42 -5.98
C GLN A 105 31.81 -5.35 -5.87
N PHE A 106 32.05 -6.66 -5.83
CA PHE A 106 31.01 -7.66 -5.64
C PHE A 106 30.27 -7.48 -4.31
N TYR A 107 31.02 -7.26 -3.21
CA TYR A 107 30.45 -7.03 -1.88
C TYR A 107 29.60 -5.76 -1.83
N ILE A 108 30.06 -4.66 -2.42
CA ILE A 108 29.28 -3.42 -2.51
C ILE A 108 27.99 -3.66 -3.30
N LYS A 109 28.06 -4.36 -4.43
CA LYS A 109 26.91 -4.71 -5.27
C LYS A 109 25.88 -5.56 -4.52
N LEU A 110 26.31 -6.60 -3.80
CA LEU A 110 25.43 -7.40 -2.95
C LEU A 110 24.81 -6.57 -1.82
N LYS A 111 25.60 -5.71 -1.16
CA LYS A 111 25.12 -4.84 -0.09
C LYS A 111 24.07 -3.84 -0.59
N THR A 112 24.26 -3.30 -1.80
CA THR A 112 23.27 -2.42 -2.44
C THR A 112 21.96 -3.15 -2.70
N ILE A 113 21.98 -4.37 -3.23
CA ILE A 113 20.76 -5.16 -3.45
C ILE A 113 20.08 -5.52 -2.11
N ALA A 114 20.87 -5.87 -1.09
CA ALA A 114 20.35 -6.21 0.24
C ALA A 114 19.62 -5.05 0.93
N ASN A 115 19.96 -3.79 0.63
CA ASN A 115 19.25 -2.63 1.17
C ASN A 115 17.79 -2.52 0.69
N TYR A 116 17.44 -3.17 -0.41
CA TYR A 116 16.08 -3.24 -0.95
C TYR A 116 15.29 -4.46 -0.43
N ILE A 117 15.85 -5.20 0.53
CA ILE A 117 15.24 -6.37 1.14
C ILE A 117 15.00 -6.06 2.62
N PRO A 118 13.75 -6.04 3.13
CA PRO A 118 13.48 -5.84 4.54
C PRO A 118 14.16 -6.91 5.41
N THR A 119 14.83 -6.49 6.48
CA THR A 119 15.66 -7.31 7.38
C THR A 119 14.96 -8.57 7.95
N VAL A 120 13.64 -8.58 7.99
CA VAL A 120 12.82 -9.67 8.59
C VAL A 120 12.89 -10.99 7.79
N ILE A 121 13.32 -10.98 6.52
CA ILE A 121 13.25 -12.17 5.65
C ILE A 121 14.60 -12.91 5.50
N LEU A 122 15.71 -12.34 5.95
CA LEU A 122 17.04 -12.96 5.78
C LEU A 122 17.32 -14.13 6.75
N VAL A 123 16.44 -14.40 7.72
CA VAL A 123 16.66 -15.39 8.79
C VAL A 123 16.03 -16.76 8.49
N THR A 124 15.07 -16.87 7.57
CA THR A 124 14.21 -18.07 7.45
C THR A 124 14.73 -19.20 6.56
N ARG A 125 15.94 -19.13 6.00
CA ARG A 125 16.55 -20.25 5.24
C ARG A 125 17.80 -20.87 5.85
N LYS A 126 18.10 -20.59 7.13
CA LYS A 126 19.24 -21.22 7.82
C LYS A 126 18.90 -22.53 8.54
N THR A 127 17.66 -23.03 8.44
CA THR A 127 17.18 -24.20 9.22
C THR A 127 16.62 -25.36 8.39
N LEU A 128 16.87 -25.39 7.07
CA LEU A 128 16.48 -26.51 6.20
C LEU A 128 17.66 -26.94 5.33
N CYS A 129 18.74 -27.39 5.97
CA CYS A 129 19.77 -28.28 5.42
C CYS A 129 20.28 -29.16 6.56
#